data_AF-A0A1F5PJP6-F1
#
_entry.id   AF-A0A1F5PJP6-F1
#
_cell.length_a   1.000
_cell.length_b   1.000
_cell.length_c   1.000
_cell.angle_alpha   90.00
_cell.angle_beta   90.00
_cell.angle_gamma   90.00
#
_symmetry.space_group_name_H-M   'P 1'
#
loop_
_entity.id
_entity.type
_entity.pdbx_description
1 polymer ?
#
loop_
_entity_poly.entity_id
_entity_poly.type
_entity_poly.pdbx_seq_one_letter_code
_entity_poly.pdbx_strand_id
1 'polypeptide(L)'
;MVEVKRKDGESYESLLRRFSRKVQQSGVLIRARRNRFYDPPKSRMMLRVKALKRNELREEREEQKKLGKLSFQTFGAPRSFGGRR
;
A
#
# COMPACT_ATOMS: atom_id res chain seq x y z
N MET A 1 -13.53 -2.44 -12.24
CA MET A 1 -14.14 -1.15 -12.65
C MET A 1 -14.60 -0.43 -11.38
N VAL A 2 -14.34 0.87 -11.25
CA VAL A 2 -14.78 1.66 -10.08
C VAL A 2 -15.98 2.49 -10.51
N GLU A 3 -17.15 2.19 -9.97
CA GLU A 3 -18.39 2.91 -10.26
C GLU A 3 -18.96 3.53 -8.98
N VAL A 4 -19.45 4.76 -9.07
CA VAL A 4 -20.19 5.45 -8.02
C VAL A 4 -21.43 6.09 -8.63
N LYS A 5 -22.61 5.70 -8.14
CA LYS A 5 -23.88 6.33 -8.51
C LYS A 5 -24.21 7.45 -7.52
N ARG A 6 -24.84 8.51 -8.04
CA ARG A 6 -25.35 9.62 -7.24
C ARG A 6 -26.48 9.12 -6.33
N LYS A 7 -26.51 9.60 -5.09
CA LYS A 7 -27.61 9.35 -4.15
C LYS A 7 -28.58 10.54 -4.16
N ASP A 8 -29.84 10.28 -3.83
CA ASP A 8 -30.85 11.33 -3.69
C ASP A 8 -30.49 12.25 -2.51
N GLY A 9 -30.62 13.56 -2.72
CA GLY A 9 -30.22 14.58 -1.73
C GLY A 9 -28.71 14.84 -1.61
N GLU A 10 -27.87 14.22 -2.44
CA GLU A 10 -26.42 14.42 -2.38
C GLU A 10 -25.94 15.64 -3.19
N SER A 11 -25.06 16.45 -2.57
CA SER A 11 -24.29 17.48 -3.26
C SER A 11 -23.22 16.88 -4.17
N TYR A 12 -22.96 17.53 -5.30
CA TYR A 12 -21.98 17.10 -6.30
C TYR A 12 -20.57 16.92 -5.71
N GLU A 13 -20.17 17.77 -4.77
CA GLU A 13 -18.85 17.69 -4.14
C GLU A 13 -18.69 16.40 -3.31
N SER A 14 -19.74 16.00 -2.60
CA SER A 14 -19.73 14.76 -1.80
C SER A 14 -19.58 13.53 -2.69
N LEU A 15 -20.24 13.52 -3.86
CA LEU A 15 -20.11 12.47 -4.86
C LEU A 15 -18.65 12.35 -5.36
N LEU A 16 -18.01 13.47 -5.69
CA LEU A 16 -16.60 13.50 -6.14
C LEU A 16 -15.64 13.00 -5.07
N ARG A 17 -15.86 13.37 -3.80
CA ARG A 17 -15.06 12.87 -2.67
C ARG A 17 -15.17 11.35 -2.52
N ARG A 18 -16.40 10.80 -2.62
CA ARG A 18 -16.63 9.34 -2.59
C ARG A 18 -15.96 8.64 -3.76
N PHE A 19 -16.09 9.19 -4.97
CA PHE A 19 -15.42 8.66 -6.15
C PHE A 19 -13.90 8.62 -5.97
N SER A 20 -13.30 9.73 -5.55
CA SER A 20 -11.85 9.85 -5.33
C SER A 20 -11.35 8.83 -4.30
N ARG A 21 -12.07 8.69 -3.17
CA ARG A 21 -11.75 7.69 -2.14
C ARG A 21 -11.88 6.26 -2.69
N LYS A 22 -12.91 5.96 -3.47
CA LYS A 22 -13.13 4.63 -4.06
C LYS A 22 -12.06 4.29 -5.10
N VAL A 23 -11.62 5.26 -5.90
CA VAL A 23 -10.49 5.13 -6.84
C VAL A 23 -9.19 4.83 -6.09
N GLN A 24 -8.91 5.56 -5.01
CA GLN A 24 -7.72 5.34 -4.18
C GLN A 24 -7.73 3.95 -3.53
N GLN A 25 -8.85 3.57 -2.88
CA GLN A 25 -9.02 2.26 -2.24
C GLN A 25 -8.94 1.11 -3.23
N SER A 26 -9.50 1.28 -4.43
CA SER A 26 -9.42 0.25 -5.47
C SER A 26 -7.98 -0.04 -5.93
N GLY A 27 -7.06 0.89 -5.74
CA GLY A 27 -5.68 0.78 -6.21
C GLY A 27 -5.55 0.61 -7.72
N VAL A 28 -6.60 0.92 -8.50
CA VAL A 28 -6.61 0.72 -9.97
C VAL A 28 -5.48 1.49 -10.64
N LEU A 29 -5.21 2.72 -10.18
CA LEU A 29 -4.10 3.54 -10.66
C LEU A 29 -2.73 2.97 -10.29
N ILE A 30 -2.60 2.36 -9.11
CA ILE A 30 -1.34 1.72 -8.68
C ILE A 30 -1.06 0.50 -9.56
N ARG A 31 -2.08 -0.32 -9.82
CA ARG A 31 -1.98 -1.48 -10.71
C ARG A 31 -1.64 -1.07 -12.14
N ALA A 32 -2.34 -0.07 -12.68
CA ALA A 32 -2.06 0.45 -14.02
C ALA A 32 -0.63 0.99 -14.16
N ARG A 33 -0.13 1.71 -13.14
CA ARG A 33 1.26 2.18 -13.13
C ARG A 33 2.27 1.05 -13.03
N ARG A 34 2.01 0.03 -12.20
CA ARG A 34 2.88 -1.14 -12.05
C ARG A 34 2.97 -1.94 -13.35
N ASN A 35 1.85 -2.13 -14.03
CA ASN A 35 1.76 -2.97 -15.23
C ASN A 35 2.01 -2.20 -16.53
N ARG A 36 2.44 -0.93 -16.45
CA ARG A 36 2.70 -0.09 -17.62
C ARG A 36 3.82 -0.65 -18.49
N PHE A 37 4.81 -1.29 -17.87
CA PHE A 37 5.98 -1.83 -18.54
C PHE A 37 6.13 -3.32 -18.25
N TYR A 38 6.81 -4.02 -19.15
CA TYR A 38 7.18 -5.42 -18.94
C TYR A 38 8.23 -5.53 -17.84
N ASP A 39 8.00 -6.45 -16.89
CA ASP A 39 8.95 -6.79 -15.83
C ASP A 39 9.48 -8.21 -16.09
N PRO A 40 10.77 -8.39 -16.47
CA PRO A 40 11.32 -9.70 -16.73
C PRO A 40 11.37 -10.56 -15.45
N PRO A 41 11.28 -11.90 -15.58
CA PRO A 41 11.41 -12.78 -14.43
C PRO A 41 12.78 -12.59 -13.76
N LYS A 42 12.78 -12.65 -12.43
CA LYS A 42 14.02 -12.44 -11.66
C LYS A 42 14.99 -13.60 -11.84
N SER A 43 16.26 -13.28 -12.05
CA SER A 43 17.34 -14.26 -12.04
C SER A 43 17.46 -14.98 -10.68
N ARG A 44 17.98 -16.21 -10.69
CA ARG A 44 18.22 -17.04 -9.48
C ARG A 44 19.01 -16.28 -8.42
N MET A 45 20.02 -15.50 -8.82
CA MET A 45 20.82 -14.69 -7.90
C MET A 45 19.97 -13.61 -7.20
N MET A 46 19.16 -12.86 -7.96
CA MET A 46 18.29 -11.82 -7.39
C MET A 46 17.25 -12.41 -6.42
N LEU A 47 16.75 -13.62 -6.70
CA LEU A 47 15.85 -14.31 -5.78
C LEU A 47 16.55 -14.69 -4.47
N ARG A 48 17.79 -15.21 -4.54
CA ARG A 48 18.60 -15.55 -3.35
C ARG A 48 18.88 -14.32 -2.49
N VAL A 49 19.38 -13.22 -3.09
CA VAL A 49 19.66 -11.97 -2.38
C VAL A 49 18.41 -11.43 -1.69
N LYS A 50 17.25 -11.45 -2.37
CA LYS A 50 15.98 -11.02 -1.79
C LYS A 50 15.54 -11.91 -0.62
N ALA A 51 15.80 -13.22 -0.69
CA ALA A 51 15.49 -14.15 0.39
C ALA A 51 16.38 -13.91 1.62
N LEU A 52 17.69 -13.74 1.42
CA LEU A 52 18.63 -13.39 2.50
C LEU A 52 18.21 -12.09 3.19
N LYS A 53 17.91 -11.04 2.41
CA LYS A 53 17.48 -9.76 2.99
C LYS A 53 16.17 -9.87 3.79
N ARG A 54 15.27 -10.77 3.39
CA ARG A 54 14.02 -11.03 4.13
C ARG A 54 14.31 -11.69 5.49
N ASN A 55 15.28 -12.59 5.55
CA ASN A 55 15.68 -13.25 6.79
C ASN A 55 16.35 -12.26 7.74
N GLU A 56 17.30 -11.45 7.24
CA GLU A 56 17.93 -10.37 8.01
C GLU A 56 16.88 -9.43 8.63
N LEU A 57 15.95 -8.92 7.82
CA LEU A 57 14.88 -8.03 8.29
C LEU A 57 13.92 -8.70 9.29
N ARG A 58 13.83 -10.04 9.29
CA ARG A 58 13.02 -10.79 10.24
C ARG A 58 13.74 -10.88 11.58
N GLU A 59 15.03 -11.22 11.57
CA GLU A 59 15.90 -11.28 12.75
C GLU A 59 15.97 -9.92 13.42
N GLU A 60 16.29 -8.85 12.67
CA GLU A 60 16.32 -7.47 13.17
C GLU A 60 14.99 -7.09 13.85
N ARG A 61 13.85 -7.48 13.26
CA ARG A 61 12.53 -7.22 13.83
C ARG A 61 12.30 -8.01 15.12
N GLU A 62 12.74 -9.26 15.18
CA GLU A 62 12.61 -10.10 16.39
C GLU A 62 13.47 -9.55 17.54
N GLU A 63 14.67 -9.07 17.25
CA GLU A 63 15.53 -8.37 18.22
C GLU A 63 14.90 -7.08 18.72
N GLN A 64 14.39 -6.24 17.81
CA GLN A 64 13.72 -4.98 18.18
C GLN A 64 12.44 -5.21 19.01
N LYS A 65 11.73 -6.32 18.76
CA LYS A 65 10.61 -6.78 19.60
C LYS A 65 11.09 -7.16 21.00
N LYS A 66 12.17 -7.93 21.11
CA LYS A 66 12.76 -8.33 22.40
C LYS A 66 13.24 -7.13 23.21
N LEU A 67 13.85 -6.15 22.54
CA LEU A 67 14.34 -4.90 23.14
C LEU A 67 13.23 -3.90 23.49
N GLY A 68 11.95 -4.22 23.25
CA GLY A 68 10.82 -3.32 23.52
C GLY A 68 10.77 -2.07 22.64
N LYS A 69 11.63 -1.97 21.62
CA LYS A 69 11.72 -0.83 20.68
C LYS A 69 10.63 -0.86 19.61
N LEU A 70 10.01 -2.02 19.38
CA LEU A 70 8.77 -2.10 18.61
C LEU A 70 7.61 -1.70 19.54
N SER A 71 7.11 -0.47 19.40
CA SER A 71 5.81 -0.13 19.96
C SER A 71 4.77 -1.09 19.36
N PHE A 72 4.02 -1.79 20.22
CA PHE A 72 2.88 -2.65 19.86
C PHE A 72 1.83 -1.91 19.01
N GLN A 73 1.88 -0.57 18.98
CA GLN A 73 1.20 0.26 18.00
C GLN A 73 2.12 0.58 16.84
N THR A 74 2.03 -0.22 15.79
CA THR A 74 1.77 0.23 14.41
C THR A 74 1.65 -1.02 13.55
N PHE A 75 0.56 -1.77 13.72
CA PHE A 75 0.10 -2.73 12.71
C PHE A 75 -0.19 -1.96 11.43
N GLY A 76 0.84 -1.71 10.62
CA GLY A 76 0.77 -0.86 9.45
C GLY A 76 0.21 0.51 9.79
N ALA A 77 1.05 1.45 10.22
CA ALA A 77 0.71 2.84 9.92
C ALA A 77 0.39 2.85 8.41
N PRO A 78 -0.85 3.15 7.98
CA PRO A 78 -1.08 3.39 6.57
C PRO A 78 -0.06 4.46 6.23
N ARG A 79 0.80 4.23 5.23
CA ARG A 79 1.53 5.34 4.61
C ARG A 79 0.47 6.40 4.42
N SER A 80 0.59 7.50 5.16
CA SER A 80 -0.41 8.56 5.23
C SER A 80 -0.44 9.22 3.86
N PHE A 81 -1.09 8.55 2.90
CA PHE A 81 -1.47 9.13 1.64
C PHE A 81 -2.62 10.08 1.95
N GLY A 82 -2.27 11.30 2.34
CA GLY A 82 -3.25 12.37 2.55
C GLY A 82 -3.11 13.07 3.90
N GLY A 83 -1.93 13.63 4.17
CA GLY A 83 -1.75 14.69 5.15
C GLY A 83 -1.18 15.93 4.45
N ARG A 84 -1.97 16.58 3.59
CA ARG A 84 -1.71 17.95 3.17
C ARG A 84 -3.05 18.67 3.01
N ARG A 85 -3.40 19.35 4.11
CA ARG A 85 -4.40 20.43 4.30
C ARG A 85 -5.83 20.12 3.91
#